data_AF-A0A0T2KX63-F1
#
_entry.id   AF-A0A0T2KX63-F1
#
_cell.length_a   1.000
_cell.length_b   1.000
_cell.length_c   1.000
_cell.angle_alpha   90.00
_cell.angle_beta   90.00
_cell.angle_gamma   90.00
#
_symmetry.space_group_name_H-M   'P 1'
#
loop_
_entity.id
_entity.type
_entity.pdbx_description
1 polymer ?
#
loop_
_entity_poly.entity_id
_entity_poly.type
_entity_poly.pdbx_seq_one_letter_code
_entity_poly.pdbx_strand_id
1 'polypeptide(L)'
;MSEHDTQGARTEAVRALEAEFGELINQFRRILTENANRVSPGMLPGAYKVFTTIVRRESVTLSALAESLTADKGQISRAVRELEQLGLIVRTPDPADGRSSLLSPTPLGMERLDEARRPQEHTLLHALGDWPIEDINNLTRLLHALSSGVTPSS
;
A
#
# COMPACT_ATOMS: atom_id res chain seq x y z
N MET A 1 -15.44 40.05 8.13
CA MET A 1 -15.34 38.58 8.28
C MET A 1 -14.81 38.32 9.67
N SER A 2 -15.67 37.82 10.57
CA SER A 2 -15.33 37.62 11.98
C SER A 2 -14.48 36.36 12.16
N GLU A 3 -13.69 36.27 13.21
CA GLU A 3 -12.82 35.11 13.52
C GLU A 3 -13.57 33.76 13.55
N HIS A 4 -14.85 33.78 13.97
CA HIS A 4 -15.78 32.64 13.91
C HIS A 4 -16.15 32.19 12.48
N ASP A 5 -16.18 33.12 11.52
CA ASP A 5 -16.48 32.88 10.10
C ASP A 5 -15.32 32.10 9.44
N THR A 6 -14.08 32.49 9.77
CA THR A 6 -12.85 31.83 9.33
C THR A 6 -12.69 30.43 9.92
N GLN A 7 -13.03 30.23 11.20
CA GLN A 7 -12.98 28.92 11.86
C GLN A 7 -14.02 27.94 11.27
N GLY A 8 -15.22 28.44 10.96
CA GLY A 8 -16.28 27.68 10.31
C GLY A 8 -15.87 27.21 8.92
N ALA A 9 -15.42 28.15 8.07
CA ALA A 9 -14.95 27.86 6.72
C ALA A 9 -13.78 26.86 6.70
N ARG A 10 -12.85 26.97 7.66
CA ARG A 10 -11.74 26.01 7.80
C ARG A 10 -12.23 24.60 8.12
N THR A 11 -13.19 24.49 9.03
CA THR A 11 -13.75 23.18 9.43
C THR A 11 -14.48 22.51 8.27
N GLU A 12 -15.24 23.28 7.49
CA GLU A 12 -15.93 22.80 6.30
C GLU A 12 -14.95 22.31 5.23
N ALA A 13 -13.89 23.09 4.95
CA ALA A 13 -12.85 22.69 4.00
C ALA A 13 -12.14 21.39 4.41
N VAL A 14 -11.87 21.21 5.71
CA VAL A 14 -11.28 19.96 6.23
C VAL A 14 -12.23 18.77 6.08
N ARG A 15 -13.52 18.94 6.35
CA ARG A 15 -14.52 17.86 6.17
C ARG A 15 -14.67 17.43 4.72
N ALA A 16 -14.66 18.38 3.79
CA ALA A 16 -14.66 18.08 2.37
C ALA A 16 -13.45 17.23 1.99
N LEU A 17 -12.25 17.61 2.47
CA LEU A 17 -11.03 16.83 2.26
C LEU A 17 -11.11 15.42 2.87
N GLU A 18 -11.65 15.27 4.07
CA GLU A 18 -11.86 13.96 4.72
C GLU A 18 -12.77 13.04 3.89
N ALA A 19 -13.83 13.59 3.30
CA ALA A 19 -14.72 12.84 2.42
C ALA A 19 -13.98 12.32 1.16
N GLU A 20 -13.20 13.19 0.51
CA GLU A 20 -12.38 12.80 -0.65
C GLU A 20 -11.34 11.73 -0.30
N PHE A 21 -10.72 11.81 0.88
CA PHE A 21 -9.85 10.73 1.36
C PHE A 21 -10.58 9.41 1.60
N GLY A 22 -11.81 9.48 2.12
CA GLY A 22 -12.67 8.30 2.26
C GLY A 22 -12.87 7.58 0.92
N GLU A 23 -13.19 8.33 -0.13
CA GLU A 23 -13.37 7.79 -1.48
C GLU A 23 -12.08 7.22 -2.07
N LEU A 24 -10.96 7.92 -1.94
CA LEU A 24 -9.65 7.42 -2.38
C LEU A 24 -9.25 6.12 -1.65
N ILE A 25 -9.51 6.03 -0.34
CA ILE A 25 -9.25 4.81 0.44
C ILE A 25 -10.14 3.66 -0.06
N ASN A 26 -11.40 3.93 -0.35
CA ASN A 26 -12.32 2.92 -0.88
C ASN A 26 -11.88 2.42 -2.26
N GLN A 27 -11.46 3.34 -3.14
CA GLN A 27 -10.89 2.99 -4.43
C GLN A 27 -9.61 2.15 -4.28
N PHE A 28 -8.70 2.54 -3.39
CA PHE A 28 -7.47 1.80 -3.14
C PHE A 28 -7.74 0.39 -2.58
N ARG A 29 -8.71 0.24 -1.66
CA ARG A 29 -9.13 -1.07 -1.13
C ARG A 29 -9.66 -1.99 -2.23
N ARG A 30 -10.42 -1.45 -3.18
CA ARG A 30 -10.92 -2.20 -4.34
C ARG A 30 -9.76 -2.68 -5.22
N ILE A 31 -8.81 -1.80 -5.53
CA ILE A 31 -7.60 -2.15 -6.30
C ILE A 31 -6.81 -3.27 -5.59
N LEU A 32 -6.58 -3.16 -4.29
CA LEU A 32 -5.88 -4.21 -3.53
C LEU A 32 -6.61 -5.55 -3.58
N THR A 33 -7.93 -5.54 -3.51
CA THR A 33 -8.76 -6.75 -3.55
C THR A 33 -8.73 -7.39 -4.93
N GLU A 34 -8.83 -6.59 -5.99
CA GLU A 34 -8.69 -7.08 -7.37
C GLU A 34 -7.30 -7.68 -7.60
N ASN A 35 -6.25 -7.04 -7.10
CA ASN A 35 -4.88 -7.52 -7.27
C ASN A 35 -4.60 -8.79 -6.50
N ALA A 36 -5.11 -8.90 -5.27
CA ALA A 36 -5.06 -10.14 -4.51
C ALA A 36 -5.65 -11.30 -5.33
N ASN A 37 -6.87 -11.11 -5.85
CA ASN A 37 -7.55 -12.11 -6.68
C ASN A 37 -6.80 -12.44 -7.98
N ARG A 38 -6.10 -11.48 -8.59
CA ARG A 38 -5.28 -11.73 -9.79
C ARG A 38 -3.99 -12.49 -9.48
N VAL A 39 -3.34 -12.24 -8.34
CA VAL A 39 -2.16 -13.02 -7.91
C VAL A 39 -2.54 -14.47 -7.62
N SER A 40 -3.66 -14.68 -6.92
CA SER A 40 -4.23 -16.00 -6.73
C SER A 40 -5.73 -15.88 -6.45
N PRO A 41 -6.59 -16.65 -7.15
CA PRO A 41 -8.03 -16.67 -6.87
C PRO A 41 -8.31 -16.96 -5.40
N GLY A 42 -9.14 -16.11 -4.77
CA GLY A 42 -9.51 -16.25 -3.36
C GLY A 42 -8.48 -15.72 -2.35
N MET A 43 -7.34 -15.19 -2.80
CA MET A 43 -6.37 -14.56 -1.90
C MET A 43 -6.99 -13.37 -1.18
N LEU A 44 -6.78 -13.32 0.14
CA LEU A 44 -7.27 -12.22 0.94
C LEU A 44 -6.39 -10.96 0.76
N PRO A 45 -6.96 -9.74 0.84
CA PRO A 45 -6.19 -8.50 0.72
C PRO A 45 -5.04 -8.38 1.74
N GLY A 46 -5.20 -8.97 2.93
CA GLY A 46 -4.16 -9.04 3.95
C GLY A 46 -2.95 -9.87 3.50
N ALA A 47 -3.17 -11.03 2.87
CA ALA A 47 -2.08 -11.87 2.34
C ALA A 47 -1.35 -11.16 1.20
N TYR A 48 -2.09 -10.46 0.33
CA TYR A 48 -1.50 -9.62 -0.71
C TYR A 48 -0.63 -8.47 -0.14
N LYS A 49 -1.07 -7.84 0.96
CA LYS A 49 -0.29 -6.79 1.64
C LYS A 49 1.00 -7.33 2.26
N VAL A 50 0.95 -8.53 2.84
CA VAL A 50 2.12 -9.26 3.35
C VAL A 50 3.10 -9.53 2.20
N PHE A 51 2.59 -10.10 1.10
CA PHE A 51 3.40 -10.44 -0.07
C PHE A 51 4.11 -9.23 -0.70
N THR A 52 3.37 -8.15 -0.98
CA THR A 52 3.95 -6.92 -1.54
C THR A 52 4.93 -6.22 -0.60
N THR A 53 4.83 -6.46 0.70
CA THR A 53 5.80 -5.94 1.67
C THR A 53 7.09 -6.76 1.68
N ILE A 54 6.99 -8.09 1.53
CA ILE A 54 8.16 -8.96 1.33
C ILE A 54 8.89 -8.55 0.05
N VAL A 55 8.17 -8.36 -1.07
CA VAL A 55 8.76 -7.91 -2.34
C VAL A 55 9.49 -6.57 -2.20
N ARG A 56 8.87 -5.58 -1.55
CA ARG A 56 9.47 -4.25 -1.36
C ARG A 56 10.74 -4.26 -0.49
N ARG A 57 10.82 -5.19 0.46
CA ARG A 57 11.95 -5.30 1.39
C ARG A 57 13.03 -6.28 0.90
N GLU A 58 12.78 -7.01 -0.20
CA GLU A 58 13.60 -8.04 -0.83
C GLU A 58 13.90 -9.28 0.06
N SER A 59 14.24 -9.07 1.32
CA SER A 59 14.45 -10.10 2.34
C SER A 59 14.07 -9.56 3.73
N VAL A 60 13.13 -10.22 4.41
CA VAL A 60 12.63 -9.76 5.72
C VAL A 60 12.31 -10.93 6.64
N THR A 61 12.57 -10.77 7.94
CA THR A 61 12.18 -11.76 8.95
C THR A 61 10.69 -11.65 9.29
N LEU A 62 10.09 -12.73 9.79
CA LEU A 62 8.69 -12.74 10.23
C LEU A 62 8.41 -11.65 11.30
N SER A 63 9.34 -11.46 12.23
CA SER A 63 9.22 -10.46 13.30
C SER A 63 9.23 -9.04 12.73
N ALA A 64 10.19 -8.73 11.85
CA ALA A 64 10.26 -7.42 11.20
C ALA A 64 9.04 -7.15 10.31
N LEU A 65 8.48 -8.20 9.68
CA LEU A 65 7.26 -8.10 8.89
C LEU A 65 6.05 -7.75 9.76
N ALA A 66 5.89 -8.43 10.90
CA ALA A 66 4.82 -8.16 11.87
C ALA A 66 4.89 -6.75 12.46
N GLU A 67 6.09 -6.30 12.81
CA GLU A 67 6.32 -4.93 13.26
C GLU A 67 5.97 -3.91 12.17
N SER A 68 6.41 -4.14 10.93
CA SER A 68 6.16 -3.19 9.84
C SER A 68 4.70 -3.05 9.43
N LEU A 69 3.91 -4.09 9.68
CA LEU A 69 2.49 -4.14 9.32
C LEU A 69 1.58 -3.88 10.53
N THR A 70 2.14 -3.63 11.71
CA THR A 70 1.41 -3.46 12.97
C THR A 70 0.36 -4.56 13.17
N ALA A 71 0.74 -5.80 12.87
CA ALA A 71 -0.16 -6.96 12.81
C ALA A 71 0.29 -8.07 13.77
N ASP A 72 -0.66 -8.87 14.24
CA ASP A 72 -0.36 -9.99 15.12
C ASP A 72 0.51 -11.05 14.42
N LYS A 73 1.47 -11.62 15.15
CA LYS A 73 2.40 -12.63 14.61
C LYS A 73 1.67 -13.86 14.09
N GLY A 74 0.55 -14.25 14.70
CA GLY A 74 -0.27 -15.36 14.24
C GLY A 74 -0.94 -15.08 12.89
N GLN A 75 -1.40 -13.86 12.65
CA GLN A 75 -1.94 -13.44 11.36
C GLN A 75 -0.87 -13.44 10.27
N ILE A 76 0.29 -12.84 10.54
CA ILE A 76 1.41 -12.82 9.60
C ILE A 76 1.91 -14.24 9.30
N SER A 77 2.03 -15.10 10.33
CA SER A 77 2.45 -16.49 10.14
C SER A 77 1.48 -17.28 9.27
N ARG A 78 0.16 -17.07 9.39
CA ARG A 78 -0.84 -17.70 8.51
C ARG A 78 -0.69 -17.23 7.07
N ALA A 79 -0.58 -15.92 6.85
CA ALA A 79 -0.40 -15.36 5.51
C ALA A 79 0.90 -15.85 4.86
N VAL A 80 2.00 -15.89 5.60
CA VAL A 80 3.28 -16.42 5.10
C VAL A 80 3.16 -17.88 4.69
N ARG A 81 2.51 -18.73 5.50
CA ARG A 81 2.28 -20.13 5.13
C ARG A 81 1.46 -20.28 3.85
N GLU A 82 0.42 -19.47 3.69
CA GLU A 82 -0.40 -19.47 2.46
C GLU A 82 0.45 -19.07 1.25
N LEU A 83 1.26 -18.01 1.36
CA LEU A 83 2.15 -17.56 0.28
C LEU A 83 3.23 -18.60 -0.08
N GLU A 84 3.77 -19.32 0.92
CA GLU A 84 4.70 -20.44 0.71
C GLU A 84 4.01 -21.60 -0.02
N GLN A 85 2.78 -21.96 0.38
CA GLN A 85 1.99 -23.01 -0.27
C GLN A 85 1.65 -22.67 -1.73
N LEU A 86 1.41 -21.39 -2.01
CA LEU A 86 1.19 -20.89 -3.37
C LEU A 86 2.49 -20.77 -4.19
N GLY A 87 3.66 -21.02 -3.58
CA GLY A 87 4.97 -20.92 -4.24
C GLY A 87 5.41 -19.49 -4.55
N LEU A 88 4.80 -18.48 -3.93
CA LEU A 88 5.05 -17.06 -4.20
C LEU A 88 6.23 -16.50 -3.41
N ILE A 89 6.55 -17.13 -2.28
CA ILE A 89 7.71 -16.78 -1.45
C ILE A 89 8.48 -18.04 -1.06
N VAL A 90 9.73 -17.85 -0.69
CA VAL A 90 10.59 -18.88 -0.11
C VAL A 90 11.11 -18.41 1.24
N ARG A 91 11.33 -19.39 2.13
CA ARG A 91 11.96 -19.17 3.43
C ARG A 91 13.35 -19.78 3.45
N THR A 92 14.33 -18.98 3.86
CA THR A 92 15.71 -19.43 4.05
C THR A 92 16.16 -19.19 5.49
N PRO A 93 17.06 -20.02 6.05
CA PRO A 93 17.68 -19.71 7.34
C PRO A 93 18.33 -18.32 7.30
N ASP A 94 18.18 -17.58 8.39
CA ASP A 94 18.86 -16.28 8.52
C ASP A 94 20.33 -16.53 8.90
N PRO A 95 21.31 -16.10 8.06
CA PRO A 95 22.73 -16.32 8.34
C PRO A 95 23.23 -15.51 9.56
N ALA A 96 22.52 -14.46 9.97
CA ALA A 96 22.86 -13.65 11.14
C ALA A 96 22.26 -14.22 12.44
N ASP A 97 21.12 -14.94 12.34
CA ASP A 97 20.46 -15.60 13.47
C ASP A 97 19.82 -16.92 13.02
N GLY A 98 20.45 -18.05 13.36
CA GLY A 98 19.95 -19.38 12.97
C GLY A 98 18.58 -19.77 13.57
N ARG A 99 18.03 -18.98 14.50
CA ARG A 99 16.66 -19.17 15.03
C ARG A 99 15.61 -18.40 14.22
N SER A 100 16.05 -17.50 13.36
CA SER A 100 15.28 -16.64 12.50
C SER A 100 15.26 -17.20 11.07
N SER A 101 14.30 -16.76 10.27
CA SER A 101 14.25 -17.09 8.85
C SER A 101 13.91 -15.85 8.04
N LEU A 102 14.55 -15.75 6.89
CA LEU A 102 14.33 -14.72 5.91
C LEU A 102 13.27 -15.17 4.91
N LEU A 103 12.37 -14.24 4.57
CA LEU A 103 11.32 -14.41 3.58
C LEU A 103 11.67 -13.57 2.36
N SER A 104 11.67 -14.20 1.19
CA SER A 104 11.96 -13.54 -0.10
C SER A 104 10.98 -14.00 -1.16
N PRO A 105 10.65 -13.15 -2.16
CA PRO A 105 9.79 -13.56 -3.25
C PRO A 105 10.48 -14.59 -4.15
N THR A 106 9.69 -15.50 -4.72
CA THR A 106 10.17 -16.39 -5.79
C THR A 106 10.06 -15.70 -7.15
N PRO A 107 10.71 -16.21 -8.20
CA PRO A 107 10.47 -15.75 -9.57
C PRO A 107 8.99 -15.80 -9.97
N LEU A 108 8.30 -16.89 -9.62
CA LEU A 108 6.85 -17.02 -9.83
C LEU A 108 6.06 -15.93 -9.09
N GLY A 109 6.44 -15.64 -7.85
CA GLY A 109 5.84 -14.56 -7.08
C GLY A 109 5.95 -13.21 -7.81
N MET A 110 7.15 -12.87 -8.27
CA MET A 110 7.39 -11.63 -9.00
C MET A 110 6.57 -11.56 -10.29
N GLU A 111 6.58 -12.62 -11.09
CA GLU A 111 5.80 -12.72 -12.33
C GLU A 111 4.30 -12.48 -12.08
N ARG A 112 3.71 -13.16 -11.10
CA ARG A 112 2.28 -12.99 -10.77
C ARG A 112 1.97 -11.61 -10.21
N LEU A 113 2.88 -11.02 -9.44
CA LEU A 113 2.70 -9.68 -8.93
C LEU A 113 2.67 -8.65 -10.06
N ASP A 114 3.57 -8.78 -11.02
CA ASP A 114 3.63 -7.91 -12.18
C ASP A 114 2.37 -8.06 -13.02
N GLU A 115 1.94 -9.29 -13.31
CA GLU A 115 0.66 -9.58 -13.99
C GLU A 115 -0.55 -8.97 -13.29
N ALA A 116 -0.61 -9.07 -11.95
CA ALA A 116 -1.72 -8.52 -11.18
C ALA A 116 -1.77 -6.98 -11.26
N ARG A 117 -0.62 -6.32 -11.38
CA ARG A 117 -0.48 -4.85 -11.40
C ARG A 117 -0.65 -4.23 -12.78
N ARG A 118 -0.31 -4.93 -13.87
CA ARG A 118 -0.42 -4.43 -15.25
C ARG A 118 -1.72 -3.67 -15.55
N PRO A 119 -2.92 -4.13 -15.14
CA PRO A 119 -4.16 -3.43 -15.46
C PRO A 119 -4.28 -2.04 -14.81
N GLN A 120 -3.53 -1.75 -13.75
CA GLN A 120 -3.62 -0.46 -13.04
C GLN A 120 -2.44 0.48 -13.24
N GLU A 121 -1.33 0.03 -13.84
CA GLU A 121 -0.21 0.93 -14.17
C GLU A 121 -0.66 2.11 -15.04
N HIS A 122 -1.71 1.92 -15.84
CA HIS A 122 -2.33 2.98 -16.64
C HIS A 122 -3.50 3.69 -15.96
N THR A 123 -3.97 3.27 -14.77
CA THR A 123 -5.16 3.86 -14.14
C THR A 123 -4.91 5.29 -13.67
N LEU A 124 -3.78 5.57 -13.00
CA LEU A 124 -3.50 6.93 -12.52
C LEU A 124 -3.15 7.86 -13.68
N LEU A 125 -2.38 7.37 -14.65
CA LEU A 125 -2.08 8.10 -15.89
C LEU A 125 -3.35 8.42 -16.68
N HIS A 126 -4.31 7.49 -16.76
CA HIS A 126 -5.59 7.74 -17.42
C HIS A 126 -6.49 8.67 -16.60
N ALA A 127 -6.53 8.51 -15.28
CA ALA A 127 -7.36 9.35 -14.39
C ALA A 127 -6.89 10.81 -14.38
N LEU A 128 -5.59 11.03 -14.53
CA LEU A 128 -4.96 12.36 -14.60
C LEU A 128 -4.69 12.82 -16.04
N GLY A 129 -5.10 12.05 -17.05
CA GLY A 129 -4.72 12.30 -18.45
C GLY A 129 -5.19 13.66 -18.99
N ASP A 130 -6.34 14.12 -18.51
CA ASP A 130 -6.93 15.41 -18.88
C ASP A 130 -6.56 16.54 -17.91
N TRP A 131 -5.77 16.25 -16.87
CA TRP A 131 -5.38 17.26 -15.88
C TRP A 131 -4.24 18.13 -16.41
N PRO A 132 -4.29 19.46 -16.18
CA PRO A 132 -3.13 20.32 -16.35
C PRO A 132 -1.95 19.82 -15.50
N ILE A 133 -0.73 19.89 -16.07
CA ILE A 133 0.50 19.49 -15.36
C ILE A 133 0.67 20.29 -14.06
N GLU A 134 0.24 21.55 -14.04
CA GLU A 134 0.27 22.39 -12.85
C GLU A 134 -0.57 21.81 -11.69
N ASP A 135 -1.78 21.32 -11.98
CA ASP A 135 -2.64 20.70 -10.97
C ASP A 135 -2.05 19.39 -10.44
N ILE A 136 -1.43 18.58 -11.30
CA ILE A 136 -0.72 17.36 -10.91
C ILE A 136 0.45 17.70 -9.97
N ASN A 137 1.25 18.71 -10.31
CA ASN A 137 2.37 19.16 -9.49
C ASN A 137 1.88 19.74 -8.15
N ASN A 138 0.79 20.52 -8.18
CA ASN A 138 0.20 21.10 -6.99
C ASN A 138 -0.34 20.02 -6.05
N LEU A 139 -1.09 19.05 -6.57
CA LEU A 139 -1.58 17.89 -5.79
C LEU A 139 -0.41 17.11 -5.18
N THR A 140 0.64 16.85 -5.96
CA THR A 140 1.85 16.16 -5.49
C THR A 140 2.50 16.90 -4.31
N ARG A 141 2.65 18.23 -4.43
CA ARG A 141 3.19 19.08 -3.37
C ARG A 141 2.33 19.07 -2.11
N LEU A 142 1.00 19.19 -2.26
CA LEU A 142 0.06 19.20 -1.13
C LEU A 142 0.03 17.85 -0.41
N LEU A 143 0.01 16.73 -1.14
CA LEU A 143 0.09 15.39 -0.56
C LEU A 143 1.42 15.18 0.17
N HIS A 144 2.53 15.65 -0.39
CA HIS A 144 3.82 15.57 0.29
C HIS A 144 3.80 16.38 1.60
N ALA A 145 3.32 17.61 1.56
CA ALA A 145 3.21 18.46 2.74
C ALA A 145 2.34 17.82 3.83
N LEU A 146 1.19 17.26 3.45
CA LEU A 146 0.32 16.52 4.36
C LEU A 146 1.01 15.28 4.96
N SER A 147 1.68 14.47 4.13
CA SER A 147 2.35 13.23 4.56
C SER A 147 3.55 13.47 5.49
N SER A 148 4.19 14.64 5.36
CA SER A 148 5.37 15.03 6.15
C SER A 148 5.05 15.99 7.30
N GLY A 149 3.79 16.44 7.41
CA GLY A 149 3.34 17.36 8.45
C GLY A 149 3.88 18.79 8.31
N VAL A 150 4.32 19.18 7.10
CA VAL A 150 4.86 20.52 6.84
C VAL A 150 3.82 21.42 6.17
N THR A 151 4.00 22.74 6.29
CA THR A 151 3.15 23.70 5.57
C THR A 151 3.60 23.79 4.11
N PRO A 152 2.70 23.64 3.12
CA PRO A 152 3.06 23.78 1.72
C PRO A 152 3.55 25.20 1.43
N SER A 153 4.74 25.35 0.83
CA SER A 153 5.22 26.64 0.32
C SER A 153 4.65 26.85 -1.08
N SER A 154 4.09 28.04 -1.34
CA SER A 154 3.50 28.42 -2.64
C SER A 154 4.50 28.42 -3.77
#